data_AF-A0A6V7JQQ7-F1
#
_entry.id   AF-A0A6V7JQQ7-F1
#
_cell.length_a   1.000
_cell.length_b   1.000
_cell.length_c   1.000
_cell.angle_alpha   90.00
_cell.angle_beta   90.00
_cell.angle_gamma   90.00
#
_symmetry.space_group_name_H-M   'P 1'
#
loop_
_entity.id
_entity.type
_entity.pdbx_description
1 polymer ?
#
loop_
_entity_poly.entity_id
_entity_poly.type
_entity_poly.pdbx_seq_one_letter_code
_entity_poly.pdbx_strand_id
1 'polypeptide(L)'
;ILVLGLASEPWRASKKFLKIYEKFIMIPPSDYNSVYLFYQDLLMKYHNVDRHIDISALAQISVGYSLDAIRVAVENVLNLRRRMRLKFDPLRTEEVIKELQKYPKTPSKIIDQYTKFQMKTPLGKKFTKMMKLEREALVEITQPKQRK
;
A
#
# COMPACT_ATOMS: atom_id res chain seq x y z
N ILE A 1 26.12 10.15 13.21
CA ILE A 1 24.86 9.83 13.93
C ILE A 1 23.74 9.86 12.89
N LEU A 2 22.91 8.82 12.80
CA LEU A 2 21.75 8.75 11.91
C LEU A 2 20.47 8.89 12.75
N VAL A 3 19.58 9.81 12.39
CA VAL A 3 18.28 10.00 13.08
C VAL A 3 17.16 9.49 12.17
N LEU A 4 16.39 8.52 12.66
CA LEU A 4 15.23 7.96 11.98
C LEU A 4 13.96 8.37 12.72
N GLY A 5 13.03 9.00 12.01
CA GLY A 5 11.73 9.42 12.54
C GLY A 5 10.59 8.79 11.76
N LEU A 6 9.56 8.35 12.47
CA LEU A 6 8.31 7.86 11.88
C LEU A 6 7.20 8.87 12.16
N ALA A 7 6.37 9.16 11.17
CA ALA A 7 5.26 10.09 11.30
C ALA A 7 4.03 9.56 10.54
N SER A 8 2.91 9.43 11.24
CA SER A 8 1.62 9.02 10.67
C SER A 8 0.86 10.17 10.01
N GLU A 9 1.16 11.42 10.38
CA GLU A 9 0.50 12.61 9.81
C GLU A 9 1.52 13.73 9.53
N PRO A 10 2.52 13.50 8.65
CA PRO A 10 3.60 14.46 8.43
C PRO A 10 3.14 15.81 7.86
N TRP A 11 1.96 15.88 7.22
CA TRP A 11 1.38 17.12 6.71
C TRP A 11 0.95 18.10 7.79
N ARG A 12 0.73 17.66 9.03
CA ARG A 12 0.40 18.53 10.17
C ARG A 12 1.63 19.22 10.77
N ALA A 13 2.83 18.76 10.40
CA ALA A 13 4.07 19.29 10.97
C ALA A 13 4.39 20.71 10.47
N SER A 14 5.10 21.47 11.30
CA SER A 14 5.59 22.81 10.95
C SER A 14 6.68 22.76 9.87
N LYS A 15 6.92 23.88 9.16
CA LYS A 15 7.99 24.00 8.15
C LYS A 15 9.39 23.67 8.70
N LYS A 16 9.62 23.80 10.01
CA LYS A 16 10.89 23.41 10.65
C LYS A 16 11.15 21.90 10.55
N PHE A 17 10.12 21.07 10.56
CA PHE A 17 10.24 19.61 10.42
C PHE A 17 10.92 19.20 9.11
N LEU A 18 10.57 19.88 8.02
CA LEU A 18 11.18 19.67 6.70
C LEU A 18 12.67 20.04 6.63
N LYS A 19 13.17 20.82 7.60
CA LYS A 19 14.60 21.19 7.69
C LYS A 19 15.43 20.24 8.55
N ILE A 20 14.79 19.48 9.44
CA ILE A 20 15.47 18.55 10.36
C ILE A 20 15.89 17.28 9.62
N TYR A 21 15.04 16.79 8.71
CA TYR A 21 15.29 15.57 7.95
C TYR A 21 15.70 15.88 6.52
N GLU A 22 16.81 15.31 6.07
CA GLU A 22 17.29 15.46 4.70
C GLU A 22 16.48 14.64 3.70
N LYS A 23 16.02 13.45 4.12
CA LYS A 23 15.31 12.47 3.29
C LYS A 23 13.97 12.13 3.92
N PHE A 24 12.95 12.07 3.05
CA PHE A 24 11.61 11.62 3.39
C PHE A 24 11.29 10.40 2.54
N ILE A 25 10.99 9.28 3.19
CA ILE A 25 10.59 8.04 2.54
C ILE A 25 9.12 7.84 2.82
N MET A 26 8.31 7.87 1.77
CA MET A 26 6.87 7.65 1.86
C MET A 26 6.59 6.17 1.64
N ILE A 27 5.85 5.56 2.56
CA ILE A 27 5.38 4.18 2.40
C ILE A 27 4.03 4.26 1.67
N PRO A 28 3.94 3.77 0.41
CA PRO A 28 2.69 3.82 -0.33
C PRO A 28 1.66 2.86 0.27
N PRO A 29 0.36 3.06 -0.01
CA PRO A 29 -0.63 2.03 0.26
C PRO A 29 -0.29 0.75 -0.52
N SER A 30 -0.69 -0.40 0.01
CA SER A 30 -0.42 -1.69 -0.62
C SER A 30 -1.18 -1.81 -1.95
N ASP A 31 -0.45 -2.16 -3.00
CA ASP A 31 -1.02 -2.50 -4.31
C ASP A 31 -1.49 -3.95 -4.33
N TYR A 32 -2.18 -4.33 -5.41
CA TYR A 32 -2.71 -5.68 -5.59
C TYR A 32 -1.61 -6.75 -5.41
N ASN A 33 -0.44 -6.57 -6.03
CA ASN A 33 0.63 -7.55 -5.98
C ASN A 33 1.22 -7.67 -4.57
N SER A 34 1.45 -6.55 -3.87
CA SER A 34 1.92 -6.61 -2.48
C SER A 34 0.92 -7.33 -1.58
N VAL A 35 -0.38 -7.08 -1.77
CA VAL A 35 -1.42 -7.78 -1.00
C VAL A 35 -1.48 -9.27 -1.33
N TYR A 36 -1.34 -9.64 -2.61
CA TYR A 36 -1.28 -11.03 -3.05
C TYR A 36 -0.13 -11.78 -2.38
N LEU A 37 1.10 -11.23 -2.48
CA LEU A 37 2.28 -11.81 -1.85
C LEU A 37 2.14 -11.86 -0.33
N PHE A 38 1.55 -10.83 0.28
CA PHE A 38 1.29 -10.80 1.71
C PHE A 38 0.34 -11.90 2.16
N TYR A 39 -0.77 -12.12 1.45
CA TYR A 39 -1.67 -13.24 1.73
C TYR A 39 -1.01 -14.59 1.52
N GLN A 40 -0.21 -14.73 0.46
CA GLN A 40 0.56 -15.95 0.21
C GLN A 40 1.48 -16.24 1.39
N ASP A 41 2.31 -15.28 1.81
CA ASP A 41 3.19 -15.46 2.96
C ASP A 41 2.44 -15.74 4.26
N LEU A 42 1.26 -15.15 4.44
CA LEU A 42 0.49 -15.27 5.68
C LEU A 42 -0.25 -16.60 5.76
N LEU A 43 -0.93 -17.01 4.69
CA LEU A 43 -1.69 -18.25 4.62
C LEU A 43 -0.78 -19.46 4.51
N MET A 44 0.35 -19.35 3.79
CA MET A 44 1.21 -20.50 3.55
C MET A 44 1.98 -20.99 4.79
N LYS A 45 1.99 -20.19 5.86
CA LYS A 45 2.45 -20.59 7.21
C LYS A 45 1.62 -21.70 7.84
N TYR A 46 0.37 -21.88 7.40
CA TYR A 46 -0.54 -22.88 7.94
C TYR A 46 -0.56 -24.12 7.04
N HIS A 47 -0.05 -25.25 7.54
CA HIS A 47 0.07 -26.50 6.76
C HIS A 47 -1.26 -27.05 6.22
N ASN A 48 -2.37 -26.83 6.94
CA ASN A 48 -3.69 -27.35 6.58
C ASN A 48 -4.51 -26.38 5.69
N VAL A 49 -3.93 -25.25 5.28
CA VAL A 49 -4.57 -24.36 4.30
C VAL A 49 -4.27 -24.89 2.90
N ASP A 50 -5.30 -24.98 2.06
CA ASP A 50 -5.14 -25.41 0.68
C ASP A 50 -4.21 -24.46 -0.08
N ARG A 51 -3.27 -25.04 -0.81
CA ARG A 51 -2.29 -24.30 -1.63
C ARG A 51 -2.93 -23.70 -2.88
N HIS A 52 -4.12 -24.19 -3.27
CA HIS A 52 -4.88 -23.71 -4.42
C HIS A 52 -5.99 -22.71 -4.04
N ILE A 53 -6.01 -22.23 -2.80
CA ILE A 53 -6.96 -21.19 -2.39
C ILE A 53 -6.85 -19.97 -3.31
N ASP A 54 -7.98 -19.39 -3.68
CA ASP A 54 -8.02 -18.21 -4.56
C ASP A 54 -7.55 -16.94 -3.83
N ILE A 55 -6.23 -16.79 -3.78
CA ILE A 55 -5.55 -15.61 -3.21
C ILE A 55 -5.78 -14.39 -4.09
N SER A 56 -5.96 -14.56 -5.39
CA SER A 56 -6.17 -13.47 -6.34
C SER A 56 -7.46 -12.72 -6.02
N ALA A 57 -8.57 -13.44 -5.82
CA ALA A 57 -9.83 -12.83 -5.40
C ALA A 57 -9.72 -12.14 -4.03
N LEU A 58 -9.04 -12.76 -3.06
CA LEU A 58 -8.78 -12.13 -1.76
C LEU A 58 -8.00 -10.82 -1.90
N ALA A 59 -6.94 -10.83 -2.69
CA ALA A 59 -6.10 -9.67 -2.89
C ALA A 59 -6.85 -8.52 -3.56
N GLN A 60 -7.64 -8.81 -4.60
CA GLN A 60 -8.41 -7.80 -5.34
C GLN A 60 -9.41 -7.06 -4.43
N ILE A 61 -10.12 -7.78 -3.56
CA ILE A 61 -11.11 -7.20 -2.65
C ILE A 61 -10.43 -6.43 -1.50
N SER A 62 -9.24 -6.89 -1.11
CA SER A 62 -8.47 -6.37 0.02
C SER A 62 -7.63 -5.13 -0.32
N VAL A 63 -7.59 -4.69 -1.59
CA VAL A 63 -6.89 -3.45 -1.96
C VAL A 63 -7.49 -2.27 -1.18
N GLY A 64 -6.59 -1.49 -0.55
CA GLY A 64 -6.94 -0.31 0.24
C GLY A 64 -7.10 -0.57 1.75
N TYR A 65 -7.12 -1.83 2.20
CA TYR A 65 -6.97 -2.13 3.63
C TYR A 65 -5.50 -2.01 4.06
N SER A 66 -5.26 -1.75 5.34
CA SER A 66 -3.90 -1.84 5.88
C SER A 66 -3.47 -3.32 5.95
N LEU A 67 -2.19 -3.59 5.71
CA LEU A 67 -1.64 -4.95 5.83
C LEU A 67 -1.85 -5.53 7.24
N ASP A 68 -1.88 -4.67 8.25
CA ASP A 68 -2.16 -5.08 9.63
C ASP A 68 -3.63 -5.51 9.81
N ALA A 69 -4.59 -4.79 9.22
CA ALA A 69 -5.99 -5.21 9.23
C ALA A 69 -6.17 -6.57 8.55
N ILE A 70 -5.49 -6.81 7.44
CA ILE A 70 -5.47 -8.10 6.76
C ILE A 70 -4.89 -9.19 7.67
N ARG A 71 -3.76 -8.92 8.33
CA ARG A 71 -3.14 -9.87 9.26
C ARG A 71 -4.09 -10.27 10.38
N VAL A 72 -4.65 -9.28 11.06
CA VAL A 72 -5.55 -9.52 12.19
C VAL A 72 -6.82 -10.24 11.73
N ALA A 73 -7.37 -9.90 10.56
CA ALA A 73 -8.52 -10.60 10.00
C ALA A 73 -8.22 -12.09 9.75
N VAL A 74 -7.07 -12.40 9.14
CA VAL A 74 -6.68 -13.81 8.91
C VAL A 74 -6.41 -14.55 10.20
N GLU A 75 -5.71 -13.93 11.17
CA GLU A 75 -5.45 -14.55 12.48
C GLU A 75 -6.74 -14.84 13.26
N ASN A 76 -7.73 -13.96 13.16
CA ASN A 76 -9.05 -14.15 13.77
C ASN A 76 -9.83 -15.31 13.14
N VAL A 77 -9.81 -15.42 11.80
CA VAL A 77 -10.40 -16.57 11.09
C VAL A 77 -9.65 -17.85 11.46
N LEU A 78 -8.32 -17.83 11.37
CA LEU A 78 -7.44 -18.96 11.65
C LEU A 78 -7.09 -19.08 13.14
N ASN A 79 -8.08 -18.87 14.00
CA ASN A 79 -7.96 -19.15 15.42
C ASN A 79 -7.69 -20.65 15.68
N LEU A 80 -7.33 -21.00 16.92
CA LEU A 80 -6.95 -22.37 17.28
C LEU A 80 -8.02 -23.40 16.92
N ARG A 81 -9.30 -23.09 17.16
CA ARG A 81 -10.42 -24.00 16.87
C ARG A 81 -10.59 -24.20 15.36
N ARG A 82 -10.49 -23.12 14.56
CA ARG A 82 -10.57 -23.21 13.10
C ARG A 82 -9.43 -24.03 12.53
N ARG A 83 -8.20 -23.83 13.01
CA ARG A 83 -7.01 -24.57 12.56
C ARG A 83 -7.13 -26.09 12.73
N MET A 84 -7.80 -26.56 13.79
CA MET A 84 -8.08 -27.98 14.00
C MET A 84 -9.10 -28.54 13.02
N ARG A 85 -10.05 -27.71 12.56
CA ARG A 85 -11.13 -28.10 11.62
C ARG A 85 -10.73 -28.03 10.15
N LEU A 86 -9.65 -27.32 9.80
CA LEU A 86 -9.21 -27.12 8.42
C LEU A 86 -9.06 -28.43 7.61
N LYS A 87 -8.68 -29.54 8.27
CA LYS A 87 -8.54 -30.85 7.61
C LYS A 87 -9.86 -31.38 7.03
N PHE A 88 -10.98 -31.07 7.66
CA PHE A 88 -12.32 -31.57 7.27
C PHE A 88 -13.20 -30.48 6.64
N ASP A 89 -12.91 -29.22 6.96
CA ASP A 89 -13.64 -28.05 6.51
C ASP A 89 -12.62 -27.00 6.02
N PRO A 90 -12.28 -27.02 4.71
CA PRO A 90 -11.28 -26.13 4.13
C PRO A 90 -11.58 -24.65 4.37
N LEU A 91 -10.54 -23.82 4.36
CA LEU A 91 -10.68 -22.38 4.48
C LEU A 91 -11.37 -21.82 3.24
N ARG A 92 -12.48 -21.10 3.41
CA ARG A 92 -13.13 -20.36 2.32
C ARG A 92 -12.66 -18.91 2.32
N THR A 93 -12.46 -18.36 1.12
CA THR A 93 -12.07 -16.95 0.94
C THR A 93 -13.08 -15.98 1.55
N GLU A 94 -14.37 -16.32 1.48
CA GLU A 94 -15.46 -15.54 2.08
C GLU A 94 -15.31 -15.32 3.60
N GLU A 95 -14.76 -16.29 4.34
CA GLU A 95 -14.59 -16.17 5.79
C GLU A 95 -13.61 -15.02 6.11
N VAL A 96 -12.52 -14.95 5.36
CA VAL A 96 -11.50 -13.90 5.50
C VAL A 96 -12.07 -12.56 5.09
N ILE A 97 -12.84 -12.50 3.99
CA ILE A 97 -13.47 -11.25 3.52
C ILE A 97 -14.47 -10.73 4.55
N LYS A 98 -15.31 -11.60 5.12
CA LYS A 98 -16.30 -11.22 6.15
C LYS A 98 -15.64 -10.66 7.40
N GLU A 99 -14.54 -11.25 7.85
CA GLU A 99 -13.77 -10.70 8.97
C GLU A 99 -13.08 -9.38 8.59
N LEU A 100 -12.51 -9.27 7.38
CA LEU A 100 -11.83 -8.07 6.92
C LEU A 100 -12.76 -6.86 6.81
N GLN A 101 -14.02 -7.05 6.43
CA GLN A 101 -15.04 -5.99 6.34
C GLN A 101 -15.31 -5.27 7.68
N LYS A 102 -14.91 -5.84 8.82
CA LYS A 102 -15.02 -5.20 10.13
C LYS A 102 -14.01 -4.07 10.32
N TYR A 103 -12.97 -4.01 9.51
CA TYR A 103 -11.92 -3.00 9.59
C TYR A 103 -12.16 -1.87 8.58
N PRO A 104 -11.72 -0.63 8.86
CA PRO A 104 -11.87 0.46 7.91
C PRO A 104 -10.85 0.36 6.76
N LYS A 105 -11.30 0.64 5.53
CA LYS A 105 -10.41 0.92 4.41
C LYS A 105 -9.70 2.27 4.60
N THR A 106 -8.49 2.40 4.05
CA THR A 106 -7.74 3.65 4.04
C THR A 106 -8.51 4.71 3.26
N PRO A 107 -8.89 5.86 3.87
CA PRO A 107 -9.64 6.89 3.17
C PRO A 107 -8.81 7.54 2.06
N SER A 108 -9.42 7.79 0.90
CA SER A 108 -8.77 8.49 -0.23
C SER A 108 -8.20 9.85 0.17
N LYS A 109 -8.89 10.58 1.05
CA LYS A 109 -8.44 11.88 1.59
C LYS A 109 -7.07 11.81 2.26
N ILE A 110 -6.76 10.72 2.95
CA ILE A 110 -5.46 10.52 3.62
C ILE A 110 -4.37 10.27 2.57
N ILE A 111 -4.68 9.46 1.54
CA ILE A 111 -3.76 9.20 0.42
C ILE A 111 -3.42 10.51 -0.31
N ASP A 112 -4.41 11.38 -0.53
CA ASP A 112 -4.21 12.70 -1.13
C ASP A 112 -3.33 13.61 -0.26
N GLN A 113 -3.51 13.58 1.06
CA GLN A 113 -2.68 14.35 1.99
C GLN A 113 -1.22 13.90 1.95
N TYR A 114 -0.97 12.59 1.93
CA TYR A 114 0.37 12.03 1.74
C TYR A 114 0.98 12.44 0.40
N THR A 115 0.21 12.36 -0.68
CA THR A 115 0.66 12.74 -2.03
C THR A 115 1.04 14.23 -2.07
N LYS A 116 0.18 15.11 -1.51
CA LYS A 116 0.45 16.56 -1.40
C LYS A 116 1.67 16.84 -0.53
N PHE A 117 1.87 16.09 0.56
CA PHE A 117 3.04 16.22 1.40
C PHE A 117 4.32 15.81 0.66
N GLN A 118 4.29 14.68 -0.06
CA GLN A 118 5.42 14.18 -0.84
C GLN A 118 5.92 15.24 -1.84
N MET A 119 5.01 15.95 -2.52
CA MET A 119 5.37 17.03 -3.44
C MET A 119 6.07 18.22 -2.76
N LYS A 120 5.86 18.44 -1.46
CA LYS A 120 6.53 19.51 -0.69
C LYS A 120 7.94 19.13 -0.25
N THR A 121 8.26 17.84 -0.20
CA THR A 121 9.59 17.35 0.19
C THR A 121 10.67 17.78 -0.82
N PRO A 122 11.95 17.87 -0.41
CA PRO A 122 13.05 18.18 -1.33
C PRO A 122 13.09 17.24 -2.55
N LEU A 123 12.84 15.95 -2.33
CA LEU A 123 12.81 14.94 -3.39
C LEU A 123 11.61 15.13 -4.33
N GLY A 124 10.41 15.40 -3.78
CA GLY A 124 9.22 15.68 -4.59
C GLY A 124 9.36 16.93 -5.46
N LYS A 125 10.02 17.98 -4.96
CA LYS A 125 10.33 19.18 -5.76
C LYS A 125 11.29 18.88 -6.92
N LYS A 126 12.32 18.05 -6.69
CA LYS A 126 13.21 17.59 -7.76
C LYS A 126 12.44 16.78 -8.80
N PHE A 127 11.64 15.81 -8.35
CA PHE A 127 10.82 14.96 -9.22
C PHE A 127 9.86 15.78 -10.09
N THR A 128 9.11 16.71 -9.50
CA THR A 128 8.19 17.59 -10.24
C THR A 128 8.89 18.49 -11.26
N LYS A 129 10.10 18.97 -10.98
CA LYS A 129 10.90 19.73 -11.95
C LYS A 129 11.33 18.85 -13.12
N MET A 130 11.82 17.63 -12.87
CA MET A 130 12.22 16.70 -13.93
C MET A 130 11.03 16.32 -14.82
N MET A 131 9.89 15.97 -14.22
CA MET A 131 8.67 15.63 -14.97
C MET A 131 8.15 16.76 -15.86
N LYS A 132 8.34 18.03 -15.46
CA LYS A 132 7.98 19.19 -16.31
C LYS A 132 8.90 19.31 -17.52
N LEU A 133 10.21 19.19 -17.30
CA LEU A 133 11.20 19.24 -18.38
C LEU A 133 10.98 18.12 -19.40
N GLU A 134 10.68 16.90 -18.94
CA GLU A 134 10.36 15.77 -19.82
C GLU A 134 9.09 16.02 -20.66
N ARG A 135 8.05 16.60 -20.05
CA ARG A 135 6.81 16.95 -20.77
C ARG A 135 7.05 18.03 -21.82
N GLU A 136 7.82 19.05 -21.50
CA GLU A 136 8.18 20.12 -22.44
C GLU A 136 8.97 19.56 -23.64
N ALA A 137 9.94 18.68 -23.38
CA ALA A 137 10.69 17.99 -24.44
C ALA A 137 9.79 17.13 -25.35
N LEU A 138 8.82 16.39 -24.78
CA LEU A 138 7.86 15.60 -25.57
C LEU A 138 6.97 16.47 -26.46
N VAL A 139 6.52 17.62 -25.95
CA VAL A 139 5.69 18.56 -26.73
C VAL A 139 6.48 19.13 -27.91
N GLU A 140 7.74 19.51 -27.72
CA GLU A 140 8.62 19.98 -28.81
C GLU A 140 8.87 18.91 -29.89
N ILE A 141 8.94 17.63 -29.52
CA ILE A 141 9.10 16.52 -30.47
C ILE A 141 7.80 16.31 -31.29
N THR A 142 6.64 16.43 -30.67
CA THR A 142 5.34 16.21 -31.33
C THR A 142 4.85 17.36 -32.22
N GLN A 143 5.42 18.57 -32.10
CA GLN A 143 5.14 19.68 -33.00
C GLN A 143 6.34 19.96 -33.92
N PRO A 144 6.44 19.31 -35.10
CA PRO A 144 7.52 19.62 -36.02
C PRO A 144 7.38 21.07 -36.49
N LYS A 145 8.42 21.87 -36.26
CA LYS A 145 8.55 23.24 -36.77
C LYS A 145 8.22 23.25 -38.27
N GLN A 146 7.13 23.91 -38.64
CA GLN A 146 6.87 24.27 -40.04
C GLN A 146 8.08 25.09 -40.52
N ARG A 147 8.91 24.47 -41.36
CA ARG A 147 10.03 25.16 -42.02
C ARG A 147 9.42 26.20 -42.96
N LYS A 148 9.71 27.48 -42.69
CA LYS A 148 9.50 28.60 -43.61
C LYS A 148 10.40 28.47 -44.83
#